data_AF-A0A925TXM3-F1
#
_entry.id   AF-A0A925TXM3-F1
#
_cell.length_a   1.000
_cell.length_b   1.000
_cell.length_c   1.000
_cell.angle_alpha   90.00
_cell.angle_beta   90.00
_cell.angle_gamma   90.00
#
_symmetry.space_group_name_H-M   'P 1'
#
loop_
_entity.id
_entity.type
_entity.pdbx_description
1 polymer ?
#
loop_
_entity_poly.entity_id
_entity_poly.type
_entity_poly.pdbx_seq_one_letter_code
_entity_poly.pdbx_strand_id
1 'polypeptide(L)'
;MKQKEIITAAIKDTSGFVITTLTDTAESGINYLKYDLSINETAVTTINQKLKSSGSKTETKKADDKKYYLIPGKYFIEIRAEGTLRAEKEFLIEEKK
;
A
#
# COMPACT_ATOMS: atom_id res chain seq x y z
N MET A 1 -5.05 31.84 -1.42
CA MET A 1 -5.54 30.48 -1.74
C MET A 1 -4.51 29.49 -1.19
N LYS A 2 -4.92 28.40 -0.54
CA LYS A 2 -3.98 27.34 -0.14
C LYS A 2 -3.51 26.62 -1.41
N GLN A 3 -2.20 26.38 -1.52
CA GLN A 3 -1.64 25.61 -2.63
C GLN A 3 -2.13 24.17 -2.54
N LYS A 4 -2.67 23.65 -3.65
CA LYS A 4 -3.13 22.28 -3.79
C LYS A 4 -2.14 21.51 -4.63
N GLU A 5 -1.72 20.34 -4.17
CA GLU A 5 -0.83 19.43 -4.90
C GLU A 5 -1.50 18.06 -5.01
N ILE A 6 -1.38 17.41 -6.18
CA ILE A 6 -1.78 16.01 -6.31
C ILE A 6 -0.69 15.16 -5.68
N ILE A 7 -1.09 14.33 -4.72
CA ILE A 7 -0.23 13.36 -4.09
C ILE A 7 -0.56 11.94 -4.57
N THR A 8 0.49 11.14 -4.66
CA THR A 8 0.41 9.71 -4.94
C THR A 8 1.08 8.97 -3.80
N ALA A 9 0.32 8.11 -3.11
CA ALA A 9 0.84 7.21 -2.10
C ALA A 9 0.90 5.79 -2.66
N ALA A 10 2.11 5.24 -2.78
CA ALA A 10 2.34 3.87 -3.23
C ALA A 10 2.67 2.98 -2.02
N ILE A 11 1.93 1.88 -1.88
CA ILE A 11 2.23 0.84 -0.90
C ILE A 11 3.10 -0.22 -1.56
N LYS A 12 4.24 -0.55 -0.94
CA LYS A 12 5.24 -1.47 -1.50
C LYS A 12 5.59 -2.59 -0.52
N ASP A 13 5.94 -3.75 -1.06
CA ASP A 13 6.60 -4.81 -0.27
C ASP A 13 8.10 -4.51 -0.07
N THR A 14 8.78 -5.35 0.70
CA THR A 14 10.23 -5.22 0.99
C THR A 14 11.13 -5.38 -0.24
N SER A 15 10.60 -5.86 -1.37
CA SER A 15 11.34 -5.91 -2.65
C SER A 15 11.12 -4.68 -3.52
N GLY A 16 10.33 -3.70 -3.05
CA GLY A 16 9.99 -2.48 -3.78
C GLY A 16 8.84 -2.64 -4.78
N PHE A 17 8.16 -3.79 -4.80
CA PHE A 17 7.02 -4.01 -5.70
C PHE A 17 5.80 -3.24 -5.20
N VAL A 18 5.18 -2.47 -6.10
CA VAL A 18 3.99 -1.66 -5.80
C VAL A 18 2.76 -2.56 -5.75
N ILE A 19 2.16 -2.64 -4.57
CA ILE A 19 0.98 -3.44 -4.27
C ILE A 19 -0.31 -2.67 -4.62
N THR A 20 -0.34 -1.39 -4.27
CA THR A 20 -1.44 -0.50 -4.59
C THR A 20 -0.95 0.95 -4.60
N THR A 21 -1.72 1.79 -5.27
CA THR A 21 -1.48 3.23 -5.38
C THR A 21 -2.77 3.97 -5.04
N LEU A 22 -2.65 5.00 -4.23
CA LEU A 22 -3.72 5.90 -3.84
C LEU A 22 -3.37 7.30 -4.35
N THR A 23 -4.34 8.00 -4.93
CA THR A 23 -4.18 9.40 -5.35
C THR A 23 -5.10 10.27 -4.52
N ASP A 24 -4.59 11.38 -4.02
CA ASP A 24 -5.36 12.36 -3.25
C ASP A 24 -4.90 13.79 -3.57
N THR A 25 -5.65 14.79 -3.11
CA THR A 25 -5.27 16.21 -3.19
C THR A 25 -4.86 16.70 -1.82
N ALA A 26 -3.61 17.12 -1.67
CA ALA A 26 -3.10 17.72 -0.44
C ALA A 26 -3.19 19.24 -0.51
N GLU A 27 -3.49 19.89 0.62
CA GLU A 27 -3.38 21.34 0.79
C GLU A 27 -2.20 21.69 1.69
N SER A 28 -1.74 22.95 1.65
CA SER A 28 -0.76 23.45 2.62
C SER A 28 -1.22 23.20 4.07
N GLY A 29 -0.41 22.48 4.85
CA GLY A 29 -0.68 22.13 6.25
C GLY A 29 -0.75 20.62 6.50
N ILE A 30 -1.49 20.22 7.53
CA ILE A 30 -1.68 18.81 7.89
C ILE A 30 -2.73 18.17 6.98
N ASN A 31 -2.39 17.03 6.39
CA ASN A 31 -3.27 16.22 5.55
C ASN A 31 -3.39 14.80 6.12
N TYR A 32 -4.53 14.14 5.88
CA TYR A 32 -4.81 12.79 6.38
C TYR A 32 -5.20 11.88 5.22
N LEU A 33 -4.39 10.86 4.97
CA LEU A 33 -4.70 9.82 3.99
C LEU A 33 -5.31 8.61 4.72
N LYS A 34 -6.46 8.14 4.24
CA LYS A 34 -7.09 6.92 4.75
C LYS A 34 -6.77 5.75 3.82
N TYR A 35 -6.27 4.66 4.40
CA TYR A 35 -6.01 3.42 3.69
C TYR A 35 -6.59 2.25 4.48
N ASP A 36 -7.39 1.41 3.79
CA ASP A 36 -8.10 0.26 4.37
C ASP A 36 -7.32 -1.05 4.24
N LEU A 37 -6.02 -0.99 3.92
CA LEU A 37 -5.15 -2.14 3.66
C LEU A 37 -5.50 -2.94 2.40
N SER A 38 -6.39 -2.44 1.54
CA SER A 38 -6.76 -3.14 0.30
C SER A 38 -5.61 -3.17 -0.71
N ILE A 39 -5.54 -4.24 -1.50
CA ILE A 39 -4.56 -4.39 -2.58
C ILE A 39 -5.25 -4.35 -3.94
N ASN A 40 -4.51 -3.96 -4.98
CA ASN A 40 -5.04 -4.02 -6.34
C ASN A 40 -5.18 -5.49 -6.76
N GLU A 41 -6.30 -5.87 -7.36
CA GLU A 41 -6.55 -7.23 -7.83
C GLU A 41 -5.48 -7.68 -8.84
N THR A 42 -4.90 -6.75 -9.61
CA THR A 42 -3.79 -7.02 -10.54
C THR A 42 -2.49 -7.43 -9.84
N ALA A 43 -2.30 -7.05 -8.57
CA ALA A 43 -1.12 -7.39 -7.78
C ALA A 43 -1.23 -8.75 -7.08
N VAL A 44 -2.44 -9.31 -6.94
CA VAL A 44 -2.72 -10.53 -6.17
C VAL A 44 -1.89 -11.72 -6.64
N THR A 45 -1.85 -11.97 -7.95
CA THR A 45 -1.12 -13.10 -8.53
C THR A 45 0.36 -13.02 -8.19
N THR A 46 0.97 -11.84 -8.36
CA THR A 46 2.39 -11.63 -8.06
C THR A 46 2.68 -11.78 -6.57
N ILE A 47 1.82 -11.25 -5.70
CA ILE A 47 1.96 -11.39 -4.24
C ILE A 47 1.90 -12.87 -3.84
N ASN A 48 0.90 -13.61 -4.32
CA ASN A 48 0.76 -15.04 -4.01
C ASN A 48 1.93 -15.87 -4.55
N GLN A 49 2.49 -15.52 -5.72
CA GLN A 49 3.70 -16.16 -6.24
C GLN A 49 4.90 -15.92 -5.32
N LYS A 50 5.13 -14.67 -4.89
CA LYS A 50 6.21 -14.34 -3.95
C LYS A 50 6.08 -15.08 -2.63
N LEU A 51 4.85 -15.21 -2.10
CA LEU A 51 4.59 -15.95 -0.87
C LEU A 51 4.89 -17.44 -1.01
N LYS A 52 4.53 -18.05 -2.14
CA LYS A 52 4.90 -19.44 -2.44
C LYS A 52 6.41 -19.62 -2.51
N SER A 53 7.10 -18.70 -3.20
CA SER A 53 8.56 -18.73 -3.32
C SER A 53 9.28 -18.54 -1.99
N SER A 54 8.68 -17.84 -1.01
CA SER A 54 9.24 -17.68 0.34
C SER A 54 8.92 -18.86 1.29
N GLY A 55 8.16 -19.86 0.83
CA GLY A 55 7.71 -20.98 1.65
C GLY A 55 6.54 -20.64 2.58
N SER A 56 5.90 -19.48 2.40
CA SER A 56 4.71 -19.11 3.16
C SER A 56 3.53 -20.02 2.77
N LYS A 57 2.76 -20.46 3.78
CA LYS A 57 1.48 -21.15 3.58
C LYS A 57 0.30 -20.18 3.48
N THR A 58 0.55 -18.90 3.70
CA THR A 58 -0.46 -17.85 3.64
C THR A 58 -0.62 -17.38 2.20
N GLU A 59 -1.87 -17.17 1.80
CA GLU A 59 -2.22 -16.57 0.51
C GLU A 59 -3.24 -15.46 0.72
N THR A 60 -3.18 -14.46 -0.14
CA THR A 60 -4.21 -13.43 -0.23
C THR A 60 -5.49 -14.04 -0.78
N LYS A 61 -6.58 -13.92 -0.02
CA LYS A 61 -7.92 -14.38 -0.40
C LYS A 61 -8.86 -13.20 -0.52
N LYS A 62 -9.85 -13.33 -1.41
CA LYS A 62 -10.91 -12.33 -1.57
C LYS A 62 -11.80 -12.40 -0.34
N ALA A 63 -12.00 -11.27 0.33
CA ALA A 63 -12.91 -11.13 1.45
C ALA A 63 -14.36 -10.99 0.97
N ASP A 64 -15.30 -11.02 1.92
CA ASP A 64 -16.74 -10.93 1.65
C ASP A 64 -17.14 -9.60 0.98
N ASP A 65 -16.39 -8.53 1.22
CA ASP A 65 -16.58 -7.23 0.59
C ASP A 65 -16.02 -7.14 -0.85
N LYS A 66 -15.57 -8.29 -1.39
CA LYS A 66 -14.98 -8.46 -2.72
C LYS A 66 -13.63 -7.77 -2.88
N LYS A 67 -12.93 -7.39 -1.81
CA LYS A 67 -11.56 -6.89 -1.86
C LYS A 67 -10.55 -7.94 -1.42
N TYR A 68 -9.28 -7.67 -1.72
CA TYR A 68 -8.13 -8.37 -1.16
C TYR A 68 -7.39 -7.41 -0.25
N TYR A 69 -6.72 -7.95 0.77
CA TYR A 69 -6.02 -7.15 1.78
C TYR A 69 -4.58 -7.57 1.95
N LEU A 70 -3.75 -6.65 2.43
CA LEU A 70 -2.40 -6.97 2.89
C LEU A 70 -2.44 -8.09 3.93
N ILE A 71 -1.53 -9.03 3.80
CA ILE A 71 -1.29 -10.04 4.82
C ILE A 71 -0.33 -9.47 5.89
N PRO A 72 -0.17 -10.14 7.04
CA PRO A 72 0.83 -9.76 8.03
C PRO A 72 2.24 -9.71 7.42
N GLY A 73 2.97 -8.64 7.71
CA GLY A 73 4.27 -8.42 7.10
C GLY A 73 4.71 -6.96 7.12
N LYS A 74 5.96 -6.76 6.70
CA LYS A 74 6.60 -5.45 6.58
C LYS A 74 6.32 -4.84 5.20
N TYR A 75 5.98 -3.56 5.20
CA TYR A 75 5.66 -2.79 3.99
C TYR A 75 6.22 -1.37 4.08
N PHE A 76 6.22 -0.69 2.94
CA PHE A 76 6.62 0.70 2.81
C PHE A 76 5.48 1.51 2.20
N ILE A 77 5.29 2.73 2.69
CA ILE A 77 4.49 3.75 2.02
C ILE A 77 5.43 4.82 1.44
N GLU A 78 5.37 5.03 0.13
CA GLU A 78 6.07 6.09 -0.57
C GLU A 78 5.06 7.17 -0.97
N ILE A 79 5.26 8.41 -0.51
CA ILE A 79 4.41 9.55 -0.86
C ILE A 79 5.17 10.45 -1.81
N ARG A 80 4.62 10.66 -3.01
CA ARG A 80 5.10 11.62 -3.99
C ARG A 80 4.10 12.75 -4.15
N ALA A 81 4.57 13.98 -4.30
CA ALA A 81 3.78 15.11 -4.77
C ALA A 81 4.37 15.58 -6.09
N GLU A 82 3.54 15.64 -7.14
CA GLU A 82 3.99 16.03 -8.49
C GLU A 82 5.23 15.24 -8.97
N GLY A 83 5.29 13.96 -8.64
CA GLY A 83 6.40 13.07 -8.99
C GLY A 83 7.63 13.13 -8.06
N THR A 84 7.74 14.17 -7.22
CA THR A 84 8.83 14.33 -6.24
C THR A 84 8.55 13.53 -4.98
N LEU A 85 9.52 12.72 -4.54
CA LEU A 85 9.44 12.00 -3.27
C LEU A 85 9.39 12.98 -2.09
N ARG A 86 8.31 12.92 -1.31
CA ARG A 86 8.13 13.75 -0.10
C ARG A 86 8.39 12.97 1.17
N ALA A 87 8.02 11.69 1.19
CA ALA A 87 8.24 10.82 2.34
C ALA A 87 8.27 9.35 1.91
N GLU A 88 9.05 8.56 2.63
CA GLU A 88 8.98 7.11 2.60
C GLU A 88 9.00 6.62 4.05
N LYS A 89 8.13 5.67 4.40
CA LYS A 89 8.08 5.12 5.74
C LYS A 89 7.74 3.64 5.75
N GLU A 90 8.44 2.90 6.61
CA GLU A 90 8.13 1.51 6.91
C GLU A 90 6.93 1.42 7.85
N PHE A 91 6.08 0.41 7.65
CA PHE A 91 5.06 0.00 8.59
C PHE A 91 4.92 -1.53 8.62
N LEU A 92 4.47 -2.04 9.77
CA LEU A 92 4.24 -3.46 10.01
C LEU A 92 2.74 -3.72 10.11
N ILE A 93 2.26 -4.73 9.40
CA ILE A 93 0.94 -5.31 9.60
C ILE A 93 1.11 -6.55 10.46
N GLU A 94 0.46 -6.56 11.61
CA GLU A 94 0.48 -7.66 12.57
C GLU A 94 -0.80 -8.50 12.46
N GLU A 95 -0.70 -9.78 12.80
CA GLU A 95 -1.89 -10.59 13.03
C GLU A 95 -2.64 -10.07 14.26
N LYS A 96 -3.95 -9.94 14.13
CA LYS A 96 -4.80 -9.66 15.28
C LYS A 96 -4.79 -10.90 16.19
N LYS A 97 -4.17 -10.77 17.37
CA LYS A 97 -4.18 -11.77 18.43
C LYS A 97 -5.56 -11.90 19.07
#